data_AF-A0A081C5W4-F1
#
_entry.id   AF-A0A081C5W4-F1
#
_cell.length_a   1.000
_cell.length_b   1.000
_cell.length_c   1.000
_cell.angle_alpha   90.00
_cell.angle_beta   90.00
_cell.angle_gamma   90.00
#
_symmetry.space_group_name_H-M   'P 1'
#
loop_
_entity.id
_entity.type
_entity.pdbx_description
1 polymer ?
#
loop_
_entity_poly.entity_id
_entity_poly.type
_entity_poly.pdbx_seq_one_letter_code
_entity_poly.pdbx_strand_id
1 'polypeptide(L)'
;MSESTIITCRFCQAKNRIPFETVFHNISLAKCGKCHEALFVAEHAALSHLSSRAYEHRFDTQAMESIKKIPGVDSVLKTLIKESYERANRLFHKANTVAVTPKQLPHLYQLFLQAAYSLAIENIPDLYVLQSPIVTAYTTGVEKPFVVVTSGLLDLMTDDELVYVLGHELGHWQANHVLYKMASRLFSGAASALAEVTFGLGRFLTTPLQLALLQWDRCSELTADRAGLLAVRKVDVAICALMKLAGGSRSIYEQMDYQEFIRQAEDFQLDQDDSTLNKVYVLLQVMYQSHPFPVWRTSEILTWVKHGDYLQILSGQYSGNYEEIEENENFSSH
;
A
#
# COMPACT_ATOMS: atom_id res chain seq x y z
N MET A 1 -4.14 -9.16 -30.52
CA MET A 1 -5.36 -9.67 -29.85
C MET A 1 -5.46 -8.90 -28.55
N SER A 2 -6.58 -8.26 -28.23
CA SER A 2 -6.72 -7.54 -26.96
C SER A 2 -6.49 -8.52 -25.79
N GLU A 3 -5.65 -8.12 -24.84
CA GLU A 3 -5.41 -8.89 -23.63
C GLU A 3 -6.73 -9.11 -22.88
N SER A 4 -6.90 -10.30 -22.31
CA SER A 4 -8.14 -10.66 -21.62
C SER A 4 -7.88 -11.73 -20.56
N THR A 5 -8.64 -11.66 -19.47
CA THR A 5 -8.56 -12.61 -18.36
C THR A 5 -9.84 -13.44 -18.28
N ILE A 6 -9.72 -14.71 -17.85
CA ILE A 6 -10.88 -15.59 -17.65
C ILE A 6 -11.30 -15.52 -16.19
N ILE A 7 -12.57 -15.19 -15.95
CA ILE A 7 -13.18 -15.15 -14.61
C ILE A 7 -14.33 -16.14 -14.52
N THR A 8 -14.32 -16.94 -13.45
CA THR A 8 -15.40 -17.90 -13.15
C THR A 8 -16.50 -17.17 -12.38
N CYS A 9 -17.72 -17.22 -12.87
CA CYS A 9 -18.87 -16.61 -12.20
C CYS A 9 -19.15 -17.32 -10.87
N ARG A 10 -19.18 -16.57 -9.76
CA ARG A 10 -19.47 -17.11 -8.41
C ARG A 10 -20.85 -17.75 -8.26
N PHE A 11 -21.82 -17.39 -9.11
CA PHE A 11 -23.19 -17.87 -9.02
C PHE A 11 -23.46 -19.13 -9.86
N CYS A 12 -22.94 -19.21 -11.08
CA CYS A 12 -23.26 -20.29 -12.02
C CYS A 12 -22.04 -21.06 -12.56
N GLN A 13 -20.83 -20.73 -12.09
CA GLN A 13 -19.56 -21.36 -12.44
C GLN A 13 -19.18 -21.29 -13.93
N ALA A 14 -19.89 -20.48 -14.74
CA ALA A 14 -19.53 -20.24 -16.13
C ALA A 14 -18.23 -19.42 -16.20
N LYS A 15 -17.36 -19.76 -17.17
CA LYS A 15 -16.15 -19.01 -17.48
C LYS A 15 -16.48 -17.83 -18.41
N ASN A 16 -16.03 -16.64 -18.05
CA ASN A 16 -16.27 -15.41 -18.80
C ASN A 16 -14.92 -14.80 -19.18
N ARG A 17 -14.73 -14.48 -20.46
CA ARG A 17 -13.54 -13.77 -20.95
C ARG A 17 -13.80 -12.27 -20.80
N ILE A 18 -12.97 -11.59 -20.01
CA ILE A 18 -13.07 -10.17 -19.71
C ILE A 18 -11.94 -9.43 -20.41
N PRO A 19 -12.23 -8.55 -21.39
CA PRO A 19 -11.23 -7.70 -22.02
C PRO A 19 -10.61 -6.73 -21.01
N PHE A 20 -9.31 -6.46 -21.14
CA PHE A 20 -8.61 -5.55 -20.25
C PHE A 20 -9.18 -4.12 -20.25
N GLU A 21 -9.61 -3.62 -21.41
CA GLU A 21 -10.24 -2.28 -21.54
C GLU A 21 -11.49 -2.13 -20.65
N THR A 22 -12.28 -3.21 -20.51
CA THR A 22 -13.45 -3.24 -19.61
C THR A 22 -13.02 -3.11 -18.14
N VAL A 23 -11.93 -3.77 -17.77
CA VAL A 23 -11.36 -3.73 -16.40
C VAL A 23 -10.86 -2.34 -16.07
N PHE A 24 -10.21 -1.68 -17.03
CA PHE A 24 -9.53 -0.41 -16.83
C PHE A 24 -10.52 0.74 -16.60
N HIS A 25 -11.64 0.76 -17.33
CA HIS A 25 -12.57 1.89 -17.30
C HIS A 25 -13.80 1.67 -16.41
N ASN A 26 -14.38 0.47 -16.39
CA ASN A 26 -15.59 0.23 -15.59
C ASN A 26 -15.86 -1.27 -15.34
N ILE A 27 -15.34 -1.76 -14.22
CA ILE A 27 -15.50 -3.15 -13.81
C ILE A 27 -16.94 -3.53 -13.45
N SER A 28 -17.77 -2.56 -13.04
CA SER A 28 -19.16 -2.80 -12.63
C SER A 28 -20.08 -3.23 -13.78
N LEU A 29 -19.68 -2.96 -15.03
CA LEU A 29 -20.44 -3.34 -16.22
C LEU A 29 -20.27 -4.83 -16.58
N ALA A 30 -19.26 -5.50 -16.02
CA ALA A 30 -18.97 -6.89 -16.35
C ALA A 30 -19.99 -7.86 -15.73
N LYS A 31 -20.83 -8.44 -16.59
CA LYS A 31 -21.86 -9.43 -16.24
C LYS A 31 -21.54 -10.79 -16.81
N CYS A 32 -22.03 -11.83 -16.14
CA CYS A 32 -21.89 -13.19 -16.61
C CYS A 32 -22.69 -13.41 -17.91
N GLY A 33 -22.07 -13.96 -18.95
CA GLY A 33 -22.76 -14.26 -20.21
C GLY A 33 -23.84 -15.35 -20.11
N LYS A 34 -23.85 -16.14 -19.03
CA LYS A 34 -24.83 -17.22 -18.81
C LYS A 34 -25.99 -16.83 -17.89
N CYS A 35 -25.69 -16.25 -16.72
CA CYS A 35 -26.72 -15.93 -15.70
C CYS A 35 -27.00 -14.43 -15.57
N HIS A 36 -26.27 -13.58 -16.29
CA HIS A 36 -26.41 -12.12 -16.27
C HIS A 36 -26.15 -11.41 -14.93
N GLU A 37 -25.77 -12.16 -13.89
CA GLU A 37 -25.31 -11.60 -12.62
C GLU A 37 -23.99 -10.84 -12.76
N ALA A 38 -23.78 -9.86 -11.88
CA ALA A 38 -22.52 -9.13 -11.79
C ALA A 38 -21.37 -10.09 -11.44
N LEU A 39 -20.26 -10.00 -12.19
CA LEU A 39 -19.10 -10.87 -11.99
C LEU A 39 -18.26 -10.46 -10.78
N PHE A 40 -18.31 -9.17 -10.43
CA PHE A 40 -17.47 -8.60 -9.38
C PHE A 40 -18.32 -8.07 -8.23
N VAL A 41 -17.70 -7.92 -7.07
CA VAL A 41 -18.27 -7.21 -5.92
C VAL A 41 -18.46 -5.74 -6.31
N ALA A 42 -19.62 -5.16 -5.96
CA ALA A 42 -19.94 -3.77 -6.29
C ALA A 42 -18.89 -2.80 -5.74
N GLU A 43 -18.57 -1.73 -6.48
CA GLU A 43 -17.46 -0.80 -6.20
C GLU A 43 -17.37 -0.38 -4.73
N HIS A 44 -18.50 0.00 -4.12
CA HIS A 44 -18.57 0.48 -2.74
C HIS A 44 -18.94 -0.61 -1.70
N ALA A 45 -19.00 -1.88 -2.09
CA ALA A 45 -19.26 -2.99 -1.16
C ALA A 45 -17.96 -3.57 -0.61
N ALA A 46 -17.93 -3.97 0.66
CA ALA A 46 -16.76 -4.58 1.28
C ALA A 46 -16.32 -5.87 0.56
N LEU A 47 -15.01 -6.06 0.43
CA LEU A 47 -14.42 -7.37 0.15
C LEU A 47 -14.44 -8.18 1.44
N SER A 48 -15.56 -8.86 1.74
CA SER A 48 -15.78 -9.54 3.02
C SER A 48 -14.59 -10.44 3.41
N HIS A 49 -14.13 -10.30 4.66
CA HIS A 49 -13.02 -11.08 5.24
C HIS A 49 -11.69 -10.99 4.47
N LEU A 50 -11.47 -9.91 3.70
CA LEU A 50 -10.19 -9.67 3.04
C LEU A 50 -9.07 -9.60 4.09
N SER A 51 -7.99 -10.33 3.81
CA SER A 51 -6.75 -10.31 4.59
C SER A 51 -5.63 -9.73 3.75
N SER A 52 -4.56 -9.25 4.37
CA SER A 52 -3.39 -8.76 3.63
C SER A 52 -2.77 -9.83 2.72
N ARG A 53 -2.79 -11.10 3.17
CA ARG A 53 -2.26 -12.25 2.42
C ARG A 53 -2.86 -12.40 1.03
N ALA A 54 -4.11 -11.97 0.84
CA ALA A 54 -4.79 -12.02 -0.46
C ALA A 54 -4.19 -11.08 -1.51
N TYR A 55 -3.51 -10.00 -1.08
CA TYR A 55 -2.99 -8.98 -2.00
C TYR A 55 -1.51 -8.64 -1.77
N GLU A 56 -0.84 -9.26 -0.79
CA GLU A 56 0.58 -9.07 -0.51
C GLU A 56 1.44 -9.28 -1.77
N HIS A 57 2.35 -8.32 -2.00
CA HIS A 57 3.26 -8.36 -3.13
C HIS A 57 4.37 -9.38 -2.87
N ARG A 58 4.73 -10.19 -3.87
CA ARG A 58 5.79 -11.22 -3.72
C ARG A 58 7.13 -10.66 -3.27
N PHE A 59 7.47 -9.44 -3.71
CA PHE A 59 8.74 -8.80 -3.34
C PHE A 59 8.72 -8.32 -1.88
N ASP A 60 7.55 -7.99 -1.36
CA ASP A 60 7.36 -7.64 0.04
C ASP A 60 7.52 -8.88 0.91
N THR A 61 6.75 -9.94 0.62
CA THR A 61 6.80 -11.19 1.41
C THR A 61 8.19 -11.81 1.42
N GLN A 62 8.88 -11.88 0.27
CA GLN A 62 10.24 -12.40 0.19
C GLN A 62 11.27 -11.54 0.95
N ALA A 63 11.15 -10.22 0.89
CA ALA A 63 12.03 -9.32 1.62
C ALA A 63 11.78 -9.41 3.13
N MET A 64 10.51 -9.49 3.55
CA MET A 64 10.11 -9.67 4.94
C MET A 64 10.60 -11.01 5.51
N GLU A 65 10.44 -12.11 4.78
CA GLU A 65 10.97 -13.42 5.16
C GLU A 65 12.49 -13.38 5.36
N SER A 66 13.20 -12.63 4.51
CA SER A 66 14.65 -12.47 4.61
C SER A 66 15.05 -11.69 5.87
N ILE A 67 14.30 -10.64 6.24
CA ILE A 67 14.51 -9.91 7.49
C ILE A 67 14.22 -10.80 8.70
N LYS A 68 13.10 -11.53 8.69
CA LYS A 68 12.69 -12.41 9.81
C LYS A 68 13.65 -13.57 10.07
N LYS A 69 14.45 -13.98 9.08
CA LYS A 69 15.53 -14.98 9.26
C LYS A 69 16.69 -14.48 10.14
N ILE A 70 16.80 -13.17 10.36
CA ILE A 70 17.84 -12.60 11.23
C ILE A 70 17.48 -12.89 12.69
N PRO A 71 18.28 -13.68 13.43
CA PRO A 71 17.94 -14.06 14.80
C PRO A 71 17.77 -12.84 15.71
N GLY A 72 16.65 -12.77 16.42
CA GLY A 72 16.36 -11.70 17.38
C GLY A 72 15.99 -10.35 16.76
N VAL A 73 15.75 -10.28 15.44
CA VAL A 73 15.43 -9.02 14.74
C VAL A 73 14.25 -8.28 15.37
N ASP A 74 13.15 -8.97 15.65
CA ASP A 74 11.96 -8.34 16.23
C ASP A 74 12.23 -7.73 17.61
N SER A 75 13.08 -8.37 18.42
CA SER A 75 13.49 -7.82 19.72
C SER A 75 14.34 -6.56 19.55
N VAL A 76 15.24 -6.55 18.56
CA VAL A 76 16.05 -5.37 18.24
C VAL A 76 15.14 -4.24 17.75
N LEU A 77 14.24 -4.51 16.81
CA LEU A 77 13.33 -3.50 16.27
C LEU A 77 12.39 -2.92 17.34
N LYS A 78 11.82 -3.77 18.20
CA LYS A 78 11.01 -3.33 19.35
C LYS A 78 11.85 -2.51 20.35
N THR A 79 13.10 -2.88 20.60
CA THR A 79 13.99 -2.10 21.49
C THR A 79 14.35 -0.74 20.90
N LEU A 80 14.50 -0.65 19.57
CA LEU A 80 14.71 0.61 18.88
C LEU A 80 13.50 1.53 18.99
N ILE A 81 12.30 0.94 18.89
CA ILE A 81 11.04 1.64 19.10
C ILE A 81 10.68 1.56 20.59
N LYS A 82 11.50 2.19 21.44
CA LYS A 82 11.20 2.28 22.88
C LYS A 82 9.82 2.90 23.08
N GLU A 83 9.07 2.45 24.10
CA GLU A 83 7.79 3.05 24.50
C GLU A 83 7.87 4.58 24.64
N SER A 84 9.02 5.11 25.10
CA SER A 84 9.25 6.55 25.21
C SER A 84 9.22 7.26 23.85
N TYR A 85 9.75 6.65 22.79
CA TYR A 85 9.71 7.20 21.44
C TYR A 85 8.28 7.15 20.89
N GLU A 86 7.58 6.02 21.04
CA GLU A 86 6.19 5.93 20.59
C GLU A 86 5.31 6.96 21.32
N ARG A 87 5.48 7.10 22.64
CA ARG A 87 4.74 8.09 23.43
C ARG A 87 5.07 9.51 23.01
N ALA A 88 6.34 9.83 22.78
CA ALA A 88 6.77 11.15 22.32
C ALA A 88 6.22 11.47 20.91
N ASN A 89 6.31 10.51 19.98
CA ASN A 89 5.77 10.63 18.63
C ASN A 89 4.26 10.87 18.67
N ARG A 90 3.52 10.07 19.44
CA ARG A 90 2.08 10.26 19.64
C ARG A 90 1.72 11.61 20.23
N LEU A 91 2.46 12.06 21.25
CA LEU A 91 2.25 13.38 21.86
C LEU A 91 2.52 14.51 20.86
N PHE A 92 3.61 14.40 20.09
CA PHE A 92 3.95 15.37 19.05
C PHE A 92 2.84 15.48 18.02
N HIS A 93 2.36 14.35 17.48
CA HIS A 93 1.28 14.39 16.50
C HIS A 93 -0.01 14.93 17.12
N LYS A 94 -0.44 14.44 18.29
CA LYS A 94 -1.62 15.00 18.96
C LYS A 94 -1.55 16.50 19.24
N ALA A 95 -0.36 17.04 19.45
CA ALA A 95 -0.15 18.47 19.67
C ALA A 95 -0.09 19.29 18.36
N ASN A 96 0.39 18.70 17.27
CA ASN A 96 0.72 19.40 16.01
C ASN A 96 -0.14 18.98 14.81
N THR A 97 -1.20 18.20 15.01
CA THR A 97 -2.12 17.79 13.96
C THR A 97 -3.58 18.06 14.33
N VAL A 98 -4.44 18.09 13.32
CA VAL A 98 -5.89 18.22 13.45
C VAL A 98 -6.50 16.83 13.34
N ALA A 99 -7.16 16.35 14.39
CA ALA A 99 -7.86 15.07 14.37
C ALA A 99 -9.01 15.06 13.35
N VAL A 100 -9.18 13.95 12.63
CA VAL A 100 -10.30 13.73 11.71
C VAL A 100 -11.33 12.88 12.44
N THR A 101 -12.56 13.40 12.57
CA THR A 101 -13.65 12.77 13.32
C THR A 101 -14.98 13.02 12.60
N PRO A 102 -16.09 12.34 12.98
CA PRO A 102 -17.40 12.63 12.41
C PRO A 102 -17.84 14.11 12.53
N LYS A 103 -17.28 14.86 13.50
CA LYS A 103 -17.62 16.27 13.73
C LYS A 103 -16.56 17.25 13.20
N GLN A 104 -15.38 16.76 12.82
CA GLN A 104 -14.25 17.58 12.39
C GLN A 104 -13.64 16.96 11.15
N LEU A 105 -13.73 17.66 10.02
CA LEU A 105 -13.41 17.14 8.69
C LEU A 105 -14.29 15.92 8.32
N PRO A 106 -15.64 16.03 8.41
CA PRO A 106 -16.54 14.90 8.22
C PRO A 106 -16.43 14.26 6.82
N HIS A 107 -16.15 15.05 5.78
CA HIS A 107 -15.97 14.54 4.42
C HIS A 107 -14.78 13.58 4.32
N LEU A 108 -13.61 14.04 4.78
CA LEU A 108 -12.39 13.20 4.82
C LEU A 108 -12.59 11.96 5.69
N TYR A 109 -13.31 12.09 6.80
CA TYR A 109 -13.66 10.95 7.65
C TYR A 109 -14.49 9.91 6.89
N GLN A 110 -15.46 10.32 6.06
CA GLN A 110 -16.25 9.39 5.24
C GLN A 110 -15.40 8.70 4.18
N LEU A 111 -14.50 9.40 3.49
CA LEU A 111 -13.57 8.78 2.53
C LEU A 111 -12.67 7.73 3.19
N PHE A 112 -12.23 7.99 4.41
CA PHE A 112 -11.44 7.05 5.19
C PHE A 112 -12.23 5.81 5.62
N LEU A 113 -13.47 6.00 6.09
CA LEU A 113 -14.38 4.88 6.38
C LEU A 113 -14.71 4.08 5.12
N GLN A 114 -14.87 4.73 3.97
CA GLN A 114 -15.07 4.06 2.69
C GLN A 114 -13.88 3.17 2.34
N ALA A 115 -12.65 3.68 2.44
CA ALA A 115 -11.45 2.90 2.17
C ALA A 115 -11.33 1.70 3.11
N ALA A 116 -11.57 1.89 4.41
CA ALA A 116 -11.54 0.82 5.41
C ALA A 116 -12.62 -0.24 5.16
N TYR A 117 -13.84 0.20 4.83
CA TYR A 117 -14.95 -0.69 4.51
C TYR A 117 -14.66 -1.53 3.27
N SER A 118 -14.14 -0.94 2.20
CA SER A 118 -13.74 -1.65 0.98
C SER A 118 -12.73 -2.78 1.25
N LEU A 119 -11.82 -2.57 2.22
CA LEU A 119 -10.77 -3.51 2.61
C LEU A 119 -11.15 -4.46 3.77
N ALA A 120 -12.40 -4.41 4.23
CA ALA A 120 -12.89 -5.17 5.40
C ALA A 120 -12.05 -4.96 6.68
N ILE A 121 -11.59 -3.72 6.90
CA ILE A 121 -10.85 -3.35 8.11
C ILE A 121 -11.84 -2.85 9.17
N GLU A 122 -11.99 -3.62 10.24
CA GLU A 122 -12.89 -3.28 11.36
C GLU A 122 -12.21 -2.36 12.38
N ASN A 123 -10.95 -2.65 12.71
CA ASN A 123 -10.16 -1.85 13.63
C ASN A 123 -9.47 -0.72 12.87
N ILE A 124 -10.19 0.39 12.71
CA ILE A 124 -9.71 1.53 11.93
C ILE A 124 -8.78 2.41 12.79
N PRO A 125 -7.54 2.68 12.36
CA PRO A 125 -6.62 3.58 13.06
C PRO A 125 -7.15 5.02 13.12
N ASP A 126 -6.70 5.82 14.09
CA ASP A 126 -7.05 7.26 14.11
C ASP A 126 -6.53 7.96 12.84
N LEU A 127 -7.21 9.00 12.36
CA LEU A 127 -6.76 9.82 11.24
C LEU A 127 -6.50 11.27 11.66
N TYR A 128 -5.40 11.85 11.19
CA TYR A 128 -5.00 13.21 11.48
C TYR A 128 -4.55 13.97 10.23
N VAL A 129 -4.73 15.29 10.24
CA VAL A 129 -4.17 16.20 9.22
C VAL A 129 -3.00 16.98 9.80
N LEU A 130 -1.84 16.88 9.16
CA LEU A 130 -0.66 17.68 9.46
C LEU A 130 -0.58 18.87 8.50
N GLN A 131 -0.39 20.08 9.03
CA GLN A 131 -0.08 21.23 8.18
C GLN A 131 1.32 21.04 7.59
N SER A 132 1.39 20.87 6.26
CA SER A 132 2.65 20.75 5.52
C SER A 132 2.37 20.90 4.02
N PRO A 133 3.22 21.63 3.26
CA PRO A 133 3.12 21.69 1.81
C PRO A 133 3.64 20.42 1.13
N ILE A 134 4.37 19.56 1.85
CA ILE A 134 4.90 18.30 1.31
C ILE A 134 3.73 17.33 1.13
N VAL A 135 3.51 16.87 -0.10
CA VAL A 135 2.46 15.91 -0.48
C VAL A 135 2.85 14.53 0.03
N THR A 136 2.23 14.08 1.13
CA THR A 136 2.52 12.76 1.71
C THR A 136 1.39 12.30 2.65
N ALA A 137 1.27 10.98 2.79
CA ALA A 137 0.57 10.33 3.87
C ALA A 137 1.52 9.30 4.51
N TYR A 138 1.23 8.92 5.75
CA TYR A 138 1.92 7.80 6.39
C TYR A 138 1.14 7.23 7.57
N THR A 139 1.32 5.94 7.79
CA THR A 139 0.87 5.21 8.98
C THR A 139 2.00 5.04 9.98
N THR A 140 1.71 5.28 11.27
CA THR A 140 2.66 5.20 12.38
C THR A 140 1.96 4.86 13.70
N GLY A 141 2.72 4.53 14.74
CA GLY A 141 2.23 4.14 16.06
C GLY A 141 2.04 2.62 16.17
N VAL A 142 2.91 1.93 16.89
CA VAL A 142 2.89 0.45 16.98
C VAL A 142 1.73 -0.04 17.85
N GLU A 143 1.57 0.48 19.06
CA GLU A 143 0.52 0.01 19.98
C GLU A 143 -0.85 0.59 19.66
N LYS A 144 -0.89 1.86 19.24
CA LYS A 144 -2.13 2.49 18.75
C LYS A 144 -1.83 3.20 17.42
N PRO A 145 -2.04 2.52 16.29
CA PRO A 145 -1.75 3.07 14.98
C PRO A 145 -2.63 4.28 14.68
N PHE A 146 -2.06 5.19 13.91
CA PHE A 146 -2.76 6.31 13.32
C PHE A 146 -2.16 6.65 11.95
N VAL A 147 -3.03 7.18 11.09
CA VAL A 147 -2.71 7.68 9.76
C VAL A 147 -2.59 9.19 9.84
N VAL A 148 -1.59 9.75 9.16
CA VAL A 148 -1.43 11.18 8.98
C VAL A 148 -1.46 11.49 7.49
N VAL A 149 -2.27 12.46 7.10
CA VAL A 149 -2.26 13.06 5.76
C VAL A 149 -1.82 14.52 5.87
N THR A 150 -1.10 15.04 4.88
CA THR A 150 -0.71 16.45 4.88
C THR A 150 -1.73 17.34 4.19
N SER A 151 -1.77 18.62 4.57
CA SER A 151 -2.59 19.62 3.85
C SER A 151 -2.23 19.70 2.35
N GLY A 152 -0.95 19.57 1.98
CA GLY A 152 -0.52 19.55 0.57
C GLY A 152 -1.08 18.37 -0.21
N LEU A 153 -1.21 17.20 0.40
CA LEU A 153 -1.87 16.03 -0.22
C LEU A 153 -3.35 16.29 -0.44
N LEU A 154 -4.05 16.77 0.60
CA LEU A 154 -5.48 17.12 0.52
C LEU A 154 -5.74 18.19 -0.53
N ASP A 155 -4.77 19.08 -0.76
CA ASP A 155 -4.90 20.10 -1.78
C ASP A 155 -4.78 19.53 -3.21
N LEU A 156 -3.94 18.51 -3.40
CA LEU A 156 -3.60 17.98 -4.73
C LEU A 156 -4.56 16.90 -5.24
N MET A 157 -5.09 16.08 -4.33
CA MET A 157 -5.83 14.86 -4.68
C MET A 157 -7.34 15.11 -4.78
N THR A 158 -7.99 14.40 -5.70
CA THR A 158 -9.46 14.28 -5.75
C THR A 158 -9.97 13.30 -4.69
N ASP A 159 -11.28 13.24 -4.46
CA ASP A 159 -11.87 12.32 -3.48
C ASP A 159 -11.53 10.84 -3.76
N ASP A 160 -11.63 10.39 -5.02
CA ASP A 160 -11.28 9.02 -5.39
C ASP A 160 -9.78 8.74 -5.23
N GLU A 161 -8.92 9.71 -5.55
CA GLU A 161 -7.47 9.61 -5.33
C GLU A 161 -7.12 9.60 -3.83
N LEU A 162 -7.88 10.34 -3.01
CA LEU A 162 -7.75 10.28 -1.55
C LEU A 162 -8.19 8.92 -1.02
N VAL A 163 -9.25 8.30 -1.55
CA VAL A 163 -9.63 6.92 -1.18
C VAL A 163 -8.50 5.95 -1.54
N TYR A 164 -7.85 6.11 -2.68
CA TYR A 164 -6.66 5.31 -3.05
C TYR A 164 -5.52 5.50 -2.04
N VAL A 165 -5.13 6.73 -1.70
CA VAL A 165 -4.03 7.00 -0.75
C VAL A 165 -4.38 6.52 0.67
N LEU A 166 -5.61 6.72 1.12
CA LEU A 166 -6.08 6.25 2.42
C LEU A 166 -6.14 4.71 2.47
N GLY A 167 -6.60 4.07 1.40
CA GLY A 167 -6.57 2.62 1.24
C GLY A 167 -5.15 2.05 1.24
N HIS A 168 -4.20 2.77 0.64
CA HIS A 168 -2.79 2.43 0.67
C HIS A 168 -2.24 2.43 2.12
N GLU A 169 -2.50 3.50 2.89
CA GLU A 169 -2.09 3.58 4.29
C GLU A 169 -2.74 2.51 5.17
N LEU A 170 -4.04 2.26 4.96
CA LEU A 170 -4.76 1.16 5.60
C LEU A 170 -4.20 -0.21 5.22
N GLY A 171 -3.66 -0.37 4.01
CA GLY A 171 -2.93 -1.55 3.56
C GLY A 171 -1.68 -1.83 4.39
N HIS A 172 -0.91 -0.79 4.74
CA HIS A 172 0.22 -0.93 5.68
C HIS A 172 -0.22 -1.36 7.07
N TRP A 173 -1.36 -0.86 7.54
CA TRP A 173 -1.95 -1.29 8.80
C TRP A 173 -2.36 -2.76 8.76
N GLN A 174 -3.17 -3.16 7.77
CA GLN A 174 -3.69 -4.52 7.62
C GLN A 174 -2.57 -5.56 7.42
N ALA A 175 -1.48 -5.18 6.74
CA ALA A 175 -0.31 -6.04 6.50
C ALA A 175 0.74 -6.01 7.64
N ASN A 176 0.45 -5.36 8.78
CA ASN A 176 1.38 -5.25 9.92
C ASN A 176 2.73 -4.60 9.59
N HIS A 177 2.77 -3.68 8.62
CA HIS A 177 4.00 -3.02 8.17
C HIS A 177 4.52 -1.95 9.15
N VAL A 178 3.64 -1.41 10.01
CA VAL A 178 3.91 -0.21 10.82
C VAL A 178 5.19 -0.32 11.67
N LEU A 179 5.41 -1.45 12.35
CA LEU A 179 6.60 -1.67 13.19
C LEU A 179 7.90 -1.55 12.39
N TYR A 180 7.99 -2.28 11.28
CA TYR A 180 9.20 -2.33 10.45
C TYR A 180 9.42 -1.00 9.71
N LYS A 181 8.36 -0.31 9.26
CA LYS A 181 8.46 1.03 8.66
C LYS A 181 8.96 2.07 9.68
N MET A 182 8.45 2.03 10.91
CA MET A 182 8.96 2.89 11.98
C MET A 182 10.44 2.62 12.28
N ALA A 183 10.85 1.35 12.31
CA ALA A 183 12.25 1.01 12.46
C ALA A 183 13.10 1.54 11.29
N SER A 184 12.69 1.30 10.03
CA SER A 184 13.37 1.83 8.83
C SER A 184 13.63 3.35 8.90
N ARG A 185 12.60 4.11 9.31
CA ARG A 185 12.68 5.57 9.49
C ARG A 185 13.66 5.97 10.60
N LEU A 186 13.61 5.28 11.75
CA LEU A 186 14.53 5.50 12.86
C LEU A 186 15.98 5.18 12.49
N PHE A 187 16.23 4.08 11.77
CA PHE A 187 17.57 3.74 11.27
C PHE A 187 18.13 4.83 10.36
N SER A 188 17.28 5.40 9.50
CA SER A 188 17.68 6.46 8.57
C SER A 188 18.00 7.80 9.26
N GLY A 189 17.31 8.13 10.38
CA GLY A 189 17.55 9.35 11.15
C GLY A 189 18.52 9.23 12.32
N ALA A 190 18.74 8.02 12.85
CA ALA A 190 19.48 7.76 14.08
C ALA A 190 20.77 6.94 13.86
N ALA A 191 21.28 6.86 12.63
CA ALA A 191 22.50 6.12 12.29
C ALA A 191 23.68 6.44 13.23
N SER A 192 23.79 7.70 13.68
CA SER A 192 24.81 8.16 14.64
C SER A 192 24.55 7.66 16.07
N ALA A 193 23.30 7.63 16.53
CA ALA A 193 22.93 7.21 17.89
C ALA A 193 22.91 5.67 18.05
N LEU A 194 22.58 4.93 17.00
CA LEU A 194 22.60 3.46 17.02
C LEU A 194 24.02 2.87 17.15
N ALA A 195 25.03 3.57 16.62
CA ALA A 195 26.42 3.18 16.74
C ALA A 195 26.89 3.15 18.22
N GLU A 196 26.29 4.01 19.06
CA GLU A 196 26.56 4.05 20.50
C GLU A 196 25.82 2.93 21.26
N VAL A 197 24.54 2.68 20.93
CA VAL A 197 23.72 1.65 21.60
C VAL A 197 24.26 0.23 21.37
N THR A 198 24.94 0.01 20.25
CA THR A 198 25.54 -1.28 19.87
C THR A 198 27.00 -1.42 20.32
N PHE A 199 27.46 -0.56 21.25
CA PHE A 199 28.78 -0.62 21.88
C PHE A 199 29.96 -0.70 20.88
N GLY A 200 29.87 -0.01 19.75
CA GLY A 200 30.95 0.04 18.75
C GLY A 200 31.07 -1.18 17.83
N LEU A 201 30.32 -2.26 18.08
CA LEU A 201 30.15 -3.39 17.13
C LEU A 201 29.11 -3.08 16.04
N GLY A 202 28.34 -1.99 16.22
CA GLY A 202 27.21 -1.59 15.39
C GLY A 202 27.46 -1.43 13.91
N ARG A 203 28.53 -0.73 13.52
CA ARG A 203 28.73 -0.34 12.11
C ARG A 203 28.79 -1.50 11.12
N PHE A 204 29.14 -2.71 11.57
CA PHE A 204 29.24 -3.88 10.70
C PHE A 204 27.92 -4.66 10.55
N LEU A 205 27.01 -4.59 11.53
CA LEU A 205 25.70 -5.27 11.48
C LEU A 205 24.53 -4.33 11.17
N THR A 206 24.64 -3.04 11.54
CA THR A 206 23.54 -2.07 11.37
C THR A 206 23.36 -1.67 9.92
N THR A 207 24.42 -1.57 9.12
CA THR A 207 24.32 -1.14 7.70
C THR A 207 23.64 -2.19 6.83
N PRO A 208 24.00 -3.50 6.88
CA PRO A 208 23.27 -4.52 6.13
C PRO A 208 21.80 -4.64 6.54
N LEU A 209 21.50 -4.58 7.85
CA LEU A 209 20.13 -4.59 8.35
C LEU A 209 19.36 -3.34 7.89
N GLN A 210 19.97 -2.16 7.92
CA GLN A 210 19.36 -0.93 7.43
C GLN A 210 19.07 -1.02 5.93
N LEU A 211 20.00 -1.51 5.12
CA LEU A 211 19.78 -1.69 3.68
C LEU A 211 18.69 -2.73 3.40
N ALA A 212 18.64 -3.81 4.17
CA ALA A 212 17.57 -4.81 4.08
C ALA A 212 16.21 -4.21 4.46
N LEU A 213 16.14 -3.43 5.55
CA LEU A 213 14.92 -2.72 5.96
C LEU A 213 14.48 -1.71 4.91
N LEU A 214 15.39 -0.92 4.34
CA LEU A 214 15.07 0.05 3.27
C LEU A 214 14.59 -0.67 2.00
N GLN A 215 15.21 -1.79 1.65
CA GLN A 215 14.75 -2.62 0.53
C GLN A 215 13.36 -3.16 0.77
N TRP A 216 13.11 -3.71 1.95
CA TRP A 216 11.78 -4.18 2.34
C TRP A 216 10.76 -3.03 2.37
N ASP A 217 11.12 -1.86 2.91
CA ASP A 217 10.24 -0.69 3.00
C ASP A 217 9.70 -0.32 1.60
N ARG A 218 10.59 -0.26 0.60
CA ARG A 218 10.21 -0.05 -0.80
C ARG A 218 9.33 -1.17 -1.37
N CYS A 219 9.60 -2.43 -1.03
CA CYS A 219 8.74 -3.53 -1.46
C CYS A 219 7.34 -3.47 -0.83
N SER A 220 7.25 -3.04 0.45
CA SER A 220 5.99 -2.93 1.19
C SER A 220 5.03 -1.91 0.57
N GLU A 221 5.56 -0.90 -0.13
CA GLU A 221 4.78 0.07 -0.91
C GLU A 221 3.97 -0.60 -2.03
N LEU A 222 4.49 -1.67 -2.64
CA LEU A 222 3.79 -2.40 -3.70
C LEU A 222 2.58 -3.17 -3.16
N THR A 223 2.67 -3.71 -1.94
CA THR A 223 1.53 -4.31 -1.24
C THR A 223 0.49 -3.26 -0.89
N ALA A 224 0.93 -2.10 -0.39
CA ALA A 224 0.04 -1.00 -0.06
C ALA A 224 -0.63 -0.39 -1.31
N ASP A 225 0.06 -0.34 -2.46
CA ASP A 225 -0.53 0.06 -3.75
C ASP A 225 -1.69 -0.83 -4.17
N ARG A 226 -1.55 -2.15 -3.95
CA ARG A 226 -2.62 -3.10 -4.21
C ARG A 226 -3.81 -2.86 -3.28
N ALA A 227 -3.57 -2.59 -2.00
CA ALA A 227 -4.64 -2.21 -1.06
C ALA A 227 -5.34 -0.91 -1.50
N GLY A 228 -4.59 0.13 -1.87
CA GLY A 228 -5.15 1.37 -2.41
C GLY A 228 -6.01 1.12 -3.65
N LEU A 229 -5.54 0.29 -4.58
CA LEU A 229 -6.31 -0.05 -5.77
C LEU A 229 -7.58 -0.87 -5.43
N LEU A 230 -7.52 -1.80 -4.47
CA LEU A 230 -8.71 -2.56 -4.02
C LEU A 230 -9.73 -1.67 -3.31
N ALA A 231 -9.27 -0.61 -2.63
CA ALA A 231 -10.14 0.35 -1.95
C ALA A 231 -10.97 1.19 -2.94
N VAL A 232 -10.34 1.65 -4.04
CA VAL A 232 -10.97 2.54 -5.04
C VAL A 232 -11.52 1.80 -6.27
N ARG A 233 -10.93 0.65 -6.64
CA ARG A 233 -11.28 -0.22 -7.77
C ARG A 233 -11.28 0.44 -9.16
N LYS A 234 -10.58 1.55 -9.27
CA LYS A 234 -10.40 2.36 -10.48
C LYS A 234 -8.92 2.46 -10.79
N VAL A 235 -8.51 1.81 -11.89
CA VAL A 235 -7.08 1.69 -12.26
C VAL A 235 -6.53 3.05 -12.69
N ASP A 236 -7.30 3.80 -13.46
CA ASP A 236 -6.99 5.17 -13.86
C ASP A 236 -6.78 6.10 -12.66
N VAL A 237 -7.61 5.99 -11.62
CA VAL A 237 -7.46 6.78 -10.39
C VAL A 237 -6.13 6.48 -9.68
N ALA A 238 -5.78 5.20 -9.52
CA ALA A 238 -4.52 4.82 -8.89
C ALA A 238 -3.31 5.37 -9.67
N ILE A 239 -3.35 5.31 -11.00
CA ILE A 239 -2.29 5.84 -11.87
C ILE A 239 -2.24 7.36 -11.82
N CYS A 240 -3.39 8.05 -11.84
CA CYS A 240 -3.47 9.50 -11.66
C CYS A 240 -2.88 9.96 -10.32
N ALA A 241 -3.16 9.24 -9.24
CA ALA A 241 -2.60 9.52 -7.92
C ALA A 241 -1.06 9.37 -7.92
N LEU A 242 -0.53 8.28 -8.49
CA LEU A 242 0.92 8.07 -8.62
C LEU A 242 1.60 9.13 -9.51
N MET A 243 0.97 9.50 -10.62
CA MET A 243 1.42 10.57 -11.50
C MET A 243 1.47 11.91 -10.76
N LYS A 244 0.45 12.21 -9.95
CA LYS A 244 0.41 13.41 -9.11
C LYS A 244 1.47 13.40 -8.03
N LEU A 245 1.78 12.25 -7.44
CA LEU A 245 2.90 12.11 -6.50
C LEU A 245 4.26 12.32 -7.18
N ALA A 246 4.40 11.95 -8.46
CA ALA A 246 5.64 12.11 -9.21
C ALA A 246 5.95 13.58 -9.57
N GLY A 247 4.93 14.37 -9.89
CA GLY A 247 5.15 15.76 -10.32
C GLY A 247 3.89 16.63 -10.40
N GLY A 248 2.78 16.21 -9.81
CA GLY A 248 1.52 16.92 -9.87
C GLY A 248 1.54 18.24 -9.11
N SER A 249 0.89 19.24 -9.70
CA SER A 249 0.52 20.47 -9.00
C SER A 249 -0.85 20.93 -9.48
N ARG A 250 -1.57 21.69 -8.65
CA ARG A 250 -2.85 22.29 -9.04
C ARG A 250 -2.78 23.12 -10.32
N SER A 251 -1.62 23.72 -10.62
CA SER A 251 -1.46 24.60 -11.79
C SER A 251 -1.17 23.87 -13.10
N ILE A 252 -0.73 22.61 -13.04
CA ILE A 252 -0.35 21.86 -14.25
C ILE A 252 -1.13 20.57 -14.44
N TYR A 253 -1.89 20.12 -13.43
CA TYR A 253 -2.61 18.84 -13.49
C TYR A 253 -3.51 18.69 -14.72
N GLU A 254 -4.21 19.75 -15.14
CA GLU A 254 -5.07 19.71 -16.34
C GLU A 254 -4.30 19.48 -17.65
N GLN A 255 -2.97 19.67 -17.64
CA GLN A 255 -2.07 19.42 -18.78
C GLN A 255 -1.38 18.05 -18.67
N MET A 256 -1.62 17.30 -17.59
CA MET A 256 -1.04 15.97 -17.39
C MET A 256 -1.96 14.91 -18.00
N ASP A 257 -1.37 13.97 -18.74
CA ASP A 257 -2.08 12.83 -19.29
C ASP A 257 -1.52 11.54 -18.67
N TYR A 258 -2.38 10.80 -17.96
CA TYR A 258 -1.98 9.56 -17.31
C TYR A 258 -1.61 8.46 -18.32
N GLN A 259 -2.12 8.52 -19.57
CA GLN A 259 -1.71 7.60 -20.63
C GLN A 259 -0.25 7.82 -21.02
N GLU A 260 0.19 9.08 -21.08
CA GLU A 260 1.61 9.42 -21.29
C GLU A 260 2.47 8.93 -20.13
N PHE A 261 1.96 9.02 -18.90
CA PHE A 261 2.65 8.52 -17.72
C PHE A 261 2.75 6.97 -17.71
N ILE A 262 1.73 6.27 -18.23
CA ILE A 262 1.79 4.82 -18.46
C ILE A 262 2.88 4.50 -19.49
N ARG A 263 2.92 5.22 -20.63
CA ARG A 263 3.97 5.04 -21.64
C ARG A 263 5.37 5.28 -21.07
N GLN A 264 5.53 6.33 -20.25
CA GLN A 264 6.78 6.57 -19.53
C GLN A 264 7.17 5.41 -18.61
N ALA A 265 6.20 4.78 -17.94
CA ALA A 265 6.45 3.63 -17.07
C ALA A 265 6.86 2.37 -17.86
N GLU A 266 6.28 2.16 -19.04
CA GLU A 266 6.67 1.09 -19.97
C GLU A 266 8.08 1.33 -20.54
N ASP A 267 8.38 2.55 -20.99
CA ASP A 267 9.71 2.95 -21.48
C ASP A 267 10.78 2.80 -20.40
N PHE A 268 10.50 3.21 -19.16
CA PHE A 268 11.42 3.05 -18.03
C PHE A 268 11.77 1.58 -17.76
N GLN A 269 10.81 0.66 -17.90
CA GLN A 269 11.07 -0.77 -17.74
C GLN A 269 12.02 -1.29 -18.84
N LEU A 270 11.79 -0.87 -20.08
CA LEU A 270 12.67 -1.23 -21.19
C LEU A 270 14.10 -0.71 -20.98
N ASP A 271 14.24 0.55 -20.60
CA ASP A 271 15.54 1.17 -20.29
C ASP A 271 16.25 0.48 -19.12
N GLN A 272 15.51 0.13 -18.07
CA GLN A 272 16.06 -0.60 -16.92
C GLN A 272 16.57 -1.99 -17.34
N ASP A 273 15.83 -2.69 -18.21
CA ASP A 273 16.16 -4.03 -18.66
C ASP A 273 17.20 -4.10 -19.78
N ASP A 274 17.49 -2.98 -20.46
CA ASP A 274 18.47 -2.87 -21.54
C ASP A 274 19.88 -3.29 -21.11
N SER A 275 20.28 -3.00 -19.86
CA SER A 275 21.60 -3.42 -19.35
C SER A 275 21.65 -3.64 -17.85
N THR A 276 22.55 -4.54 -17.42
CA THR A 276 22.86 -4.74 -15.98
C THR A 276 23.33 -3.44 -15.30
N LEU A 277 23.99 -2.55 -16.05
CA LEU A 277 24.45 -1.27 -15.52
C LEU A 277 23.26 -0.35 -15.18
N ASN A 278 22.22 -0.30 -16.02
CA ASN A 278 21.02 0.48 -15.74
C ASN A 278 20.30 -0.05 -14.49
N LYS A 279 20.23 -1.37 -14.31
CA LYS A 279 19.70 -1.98 -13.07
C LYS A 279 20.48 -1.54 -11.83
N VAL A 280 21.81 -1.48 -11.93
CA VAL A 280 22.68 -0.97 -10.84
C VAL A 280 22.42 0.51 -10.59
N TYR A 281 22.28 1.35 -11.62
CA TYR A 281 21.97 2.76 -11.44
C TYR A 281 20.62 2.98 -10.76
N VAL A 282 19.57 2.29 -11.20
CA VAL A 282 18.25 2.38 -10.56
C VAL A 282 18.35 1.95 -9.09
N LEU A 283 19.04 0.83 -8.80
CA LEU A 283 19.27 0.36 -7.44
C LEU A 283 19.96 1.42 -6.56
N LEU A 284 21.03 2.06 -7.07
CA LEU A 284 21.76 3.10 -6.35
C LEU A 284 20.89 4.34 -6.09
N GLN A 285 20.03 4.73 -7.03
CA GLN A 285 19.16 5.89 -6.89
C GLN A 285 18.04 5.68 -5.87
N VAL A 286 17.48 4.46 -5.78
CA VAL A 286 16.42 4.14 -4.81
C VAL A 286 16.94 3.68 -3.46
N MET A 287 18.24 3.37 -3.35
CA MET A 287 18.85 2.72 -2.16
C MET A 287 18.50 3.39 -0.84
N TYR A 288 18.53 4.73 -0.81
CA TYR A 288 18.26 5.56 0.38
C TYR A 288 16.89 6.25 0.33
N GLN A 289 16.02 5.86 -0.60
CA GLN A 289 14.64 6.35 -0.66
C GLN A 289 13.72 5.40 0.10
N SER A 290 12.75 5.98 0.81
CA SER A 290 11.70 5.24 1.53
C SER A 290 10.64 4.67 0.60
N HIS A 291 10.43 5.29 -0.57
CA HIS A 291 9.46 4.85 -1.56
C HIS A 291 10.17 4.53 -2.88
N PRO A 292 9.70 3.52 -3.65
CA PRO A 292 10.17 3.32 -5.01
C PRO A 292 9.64 4.41 -5.94
N PHE A 293 10.21 4.51 -7.14
CA PHE A 293 9.74 5.48 -8.14
C PHE A 293 8.26 5.26 -8.48
N PRO A 294 7.45 6.34 -8.60
CA PRO A 294 6.05 6.22 -8.98
C PRO A 294 5.81 5.49 -10.31
N VAL A 295 6.72 5.63 -11.28
CA VAL A 295 6.67 4.89 -12.56
C VAL A 295 6.81 3.38 -12.35
N TRP A 296 7.68 2.93 -11.43
CA TRP A 296 7.80 1.51 -11.11
C TRP A 296 6.52 0.99 -10.43
N ARG A 297 5.98 1.73 -9.45
CA ARG A 297 4.69 1.41 -8.80
C ARG A 297 3.55 1.27 -9.81
N THR A 298 3.51 2.18 -10.80
CA THR A 298 2.55 2.15 -11.90
C THR A 298 2.66 0.86 -12.70
N SER A 299 3.86 0.45 -13.08
CA SER A 299 4.05 -0.79 -13.84
C SER A 299 3.70 -2.04 -13.04
N GLU A 300 3.94 -2.08 -11.73
CA GLU A 300 3.54 -3.20 -10.87
C GLU A 300 2.01 -3.28 -10.72
N ILE A 301 1.32 -2.15 -10.58
CA ILE A 301 -0.15 -2.09 -10.62
C ILE A 301 -0.67 -2.66 -11.93
N LEU A 302 -0.18 -2.15 -13.08
CA LEU A 302 -0.62 -2.59 -14.39
C LEU A 302 -0.36 -4.08 -14.61
N THR A 303 0.81 -4.56 -14.18
CA THR A 303 1.17 -5.99 -14.25
C THR A 303 0.22 -6.84 -13.43
N TRP A 304 -0.14 -6.40 -12.22
CA TRP A 304 -1.07 -7.10 -11.36
C TRP A 304 -2.49 -7.14 -11.91
N VAL A 305 -2.97 -6.04 -12.49
CA VAL A 305 -4.29 -5.97 -13.13
C VAL A 305 -4.34 -6.88 -14.37
N LYS A 306 -3.28 -6.90 -15.19
CA LYS A 306 -3.19 -7.69 -16.44
C LYS A 306 -3.01 -9.19 -16.18
N HIS A 307 -2.09 -9.54 -15.28
CA HIS A 307 -1.55 -10.90 -15.17
C HIS A 307 -1.68 -11.51 -13.77
N GLY A 308 -2.09 -10.71 -12.79
CA GLY A 308 -2.27 -11.16 -11.41
C GLY A 308 -3.66 -11.67 -11.10
N ASP A 309 -3.94 -11.73 -9.81
CA ASP A 309 -5.20 -12.17 -9.21
C ASP A 309 -6.15 -11.01 -8.86
N TYR A 310 -5.85 -9.78 -9.26
CA TYR A 310 -6.70 -8.60 -9.01
C TYR A 310 -8.19 -8.85 -9.30
N LEU A 311 -8.50 -9.37 -10.48
CA LEU A 311 -9.88 -9.67 -10.88
C LEU A 311 -10.47 -10.86 -10.12
N GLN A 312 -9.66 -11.83 -9.71
CA GLN A 312 -10.11 -12.95 -8.88
C GLN A 312 -10.53 -12.42 -7.50
N ILE A 313 -9.72 -11.54 -6.92
CA ILE A 313 -10.03 -10.87 -5.66
C ILE A 313 -11.35 -10.11 -5.76
N LEU A 314 -11.50 -9.28 -6.79
CA LEU A 314 -12.74 -8.52 -7.01
C LEU A 314 -13.97 -9.39 -7.29
N SER A 315 -13.78 -10.63 -7.75
CA SER A 315 -14.89 -11.58 -7.93
C SER A 315 -15.35 -12.21 -6.59
N GLY A 316 -14.57 -12.05 -5.52
CA GLY A 316 -14.76 -12.72 -4.23
C GLY A 316 -14.02 -14.05 -4.10
N GLN A 317 -13.06 -14.33 -4.99
CA GLN A 317 -12.29 -15.58 -5.01
C GLN A 317 -10.87 -15.32 -4.49
N TYR A 318 -10.71 -15.31 -3.17
CA TYR A 318 -9.43 -15.10 -2.50
C TYR A 318 -9.39 -15.79 -1.13
N SER A 319 -8.19 -16.04 -0.61
CA SER A 319 -7.98 -16.53 0.75
C SER A 319 -8.23 -15.38 1.75
N GLY A 320 -9.39 -15.40 2.40
CA GLY A 320 -9.73 -14.48 3.48
C GLY A 320 -9.37 -15.02 4.88
N ASN A 321 -9.68 -14.27 5.93
CA ASN A 321 -9.47 -14.69 7.34
C ASN A 321 -10.37 -15.85 7.82
N TYR A 322 -11.09 -16.54 6.93
CA TYR A 322 -11.92 -17.69 7.31
C TYR A 322 -11.10 -18.82 7.97
N GLU A 323 -9.85 -19.04 7.53
CA GLU A 323 -8.95 -20.05 8.10
C GLU A 323 -8.53 -19.74 9.54
N GLU A 324 -8.48 -18.47 9.96
CA GLU A 324 -8.13 -18.09 11.33
C GLU A 324 -9.29 -18.25 12.33
N ILE A 325 -10.55 -18.28 11.86
CA ILE A 325 -11.71 -18.53 12.73
C ILE A 325 -11.77 -20.01 13.11
N GLU A 326 -11.53 -20.93 12.16
CA GLU A 326 -11.49 -22.37 12.42
C GLU A 326 -10.27 -22.80 13.27
N GLU A 327 -9.12 -22.14 13.12
CA GLU A 327 -7.95 -22.43 13.96
C GLU A 327 -8.08 -21.88 15.40
N ASN A 328 -8.69 -20.70 15.58
CA ASN A 328 -8.89 -20.14 16.92
C ASN A 328 -10.02 -20.81 17.71
N GLU A 329 -11.05 -21.35 17.05
CA GLU A 329 -12.06 -22.19 17.72
C GLU A 329 -11.46 -23.52 18.21
N ASN A 330 -10.52 -24.11 17.47
CA ASN A 330 -9.84 -25.35 17.88
C ASN A 330 -8.79 -25.16 19.00
N PHE A 331 -8.21 -23.97 19.14
CA PHE A 331 -7.30 -23.65 20.25
C PHE A 331 -8.02 -23.24 21.55
N SER A 332 -9.33 -22.99 21.49
CA SER A 332 -10.15 -22.63 22.66
C SER A 332 -10.72 -23.84 23.42
N SER A 333 -10.49 -25.06 22.91
CA SER A 333 -11.11 -26.30 23.42
C SER A 333 -10.16 -27.29 24.09
N HIS A 334 -8.95 -26.90 24.50
CA HIS A 334 -8.01 -27.77 25.22
C HIS A 334 -7.47 -27.17 26.51
#